data_AF-A0A6L5G1N7-F1
#
_entry.id   AF-A0A6L5G1N7-F1
#
_cell.length_a   1.000
_cell.length_b   1.000
_cell.length_c   1.000
_cell.angle_alpha   90.00
_cell.angle_beta   90.00
_cell.angle_gamma   90.00
#
_symmetry.space_group_name_H-M   'P 1'
#
loop_
_entity.id
_entity.type
_entity.pdbx_description
1 polymer ?
#
loop_
_entity_poly.entity_id
_entity_poly.type
_entity_poly.pdbx_seq_one_letter_code
_entity_poly.pdbx_strand_id
1 'polypeptide(L)' 'MRRTLDAGGTISHHHGVGRVRAGWIEEELGEWFEVLRLIKKAIDPKGIMNPGVMGL' A
#
# COMPACT_ATOMS: atom_id res chain seq x y z
N MET A 1 -2.96 13.10 3.62
CA MET A 1 -3.41 11.98 2.76
C MET A 1 -4.86 12.15 2.35
N ARG A 2 -5.85 12.17 3.25
CA ARG A 2 -7.27 12.38 2.88
C ARG A 2 -7.50 13.51 1.87
N ARG A 3 -7.08 14.73 2.22
CA ARG A 3 -7.19 15.91 1.32
C ARG A 3 -6.46 15.73 -0.02
N THR A 4 -5.36 14.98 -0.04
CA THR A 4 -4.60 14.70 -1.27
C THR A 4 -5.40 13.77 -2.18
N LEU A 5 -5.89 12.65 -1.64
CA LEU A 5 -6.72 11.68 -2.36
C LEU A 5 -8.04 12.29 -2.84
N ASP A 6 -8.73 13.04 -1.98
CA ASP A 6 -9.99 13.73 -2.36
C ASP A 6 -9.78 14.74 -3.50
N ALA A 7 -8.57 15.28 -3.65
CA ALA A 7 -8.19 16.19 -4.72
C ALA A 7 -7.60 15.48 -5.96
N GLY A 8 -7.60 14.13 -5.99
CA GLY A 8 -7.05 13.33 -7.08
C GLY A 8 -5.52 13.25 -7.13
N GLY A 9 -4.83 13.65 -6.06
CA GLY A 9 -3.38 13.51 -5.92
C GLY A 9 -2.98 12.13 -5.37
N THR A 10 -1.73 11.74 -5.60
CA THR A 10 -1.16 10.47 -5.09
C THR A 10 -0.59 10.60 -3.67
N ILE A 11 -0.69 9.54 -2.86
CA ILE A 11 -0.14 9.49 -1.49
C ILE A 11 1.39 9.61 -1.43
N SER A 12 2.10 9.36 -2.53
CA SER A 12 3.55 9.49 -2.61
C SER A 12 4.04 9.68 -4.04
N HIS A 13 4.86 10.71 -4.27
CA HIS A 13 5.52 10.90 -5.56
C HIS A 13 6.74 9.98 -5.73
N HIS A 14 7.64 9.94 -4.74
CA HIS A 14 8.87 9.13 -4.81
C HIS A 14 9.35 8.56 -3.46
N HIS A 15 8.83 9.04 -2.33
CA HIS A 15 9.25 8.58 -1.00
C HIS A 15 8.68 7.20 -0.62
N GLY A 16 7.85 6.61 -1.48
CA GLY A 16 7.15 5.35 -1.20
C GLY A 16 6.12 5.46 -0.08
N VAL A 17 5.65 4.30 0.40
CA VAL A 17 4.56 4.17 1.37
C VAL A 17 5.10 3.97 2.78
N GLY A 18 6.00 2.99 2.97
CA GLY A 18 6.51 2.61 4.29
C GLY A 18 5.37 2.23 5.26
N ARG A 19 5.60 2.40 6.57
CA ARG A 19 4.53 2.27 7.58
C ARG A 19 3.66 3.53 7.67
N VAL A 20 4.27 4.70 7.46
CA VAL A 20 3.61 6.01 7.62
C VAL A 20 2.37 6.14 6.74
N ARG A 21 2.38 5.55 5.54
CA ARG A 21 1.28 5.64 4.58
C ARG A 21 0.54 4.31 4.37
N ALA A 22 0.86 3.26 5.16
CA ALA A 22 0.32 1.92 4.97
C ALA A 22 -1.22 1.89 5.02
N GLY A 23 -1.84 2.69 5.90
CA GLY A 23 -3.29 2.77 6.01
C GLY A 23 -4.01 3.48 4.85
N TRP A 24 -3.29 3.99 3.85
CA TRP A 24 -3.85 4.74 2.72
C TRP A 24 -3.68 4.04 1.38
N ILE A 25 -2.88 2.97 1.32
CA ILE A 25 -2.49 2.34 0.05
C ILE A 25 -3.62 1.52 -0.57
N GLU A 26 -4.49 0.92 0.24
CA GLU A 26 -5.66 0.20 -0.26
C GLU A 26 -6.60 1.15 -1.02
N GLU A 27 -6.81 2.36 -0.50
CA GLU A 27 -7.60 3.37 -1.17
C GLU A 27 -6.90 3.95 -2.42
N GLU A 28 -5.59 4.21 -2.35
CA GLU A 28 -4.81 4.69 -3.50
C GLU A 28 -4.84 3.71 -4.68
N LEU A 29 -4.71 2.40 -4.40
CA LEU A 29 -4.66 1.36 -5.43
C LEU A 29 -6.05 0.86 -5.84
N GLY A 30 -7.07 1.04 -4.99
CA GLY A 30 -8.40 0.50 -5.21
C GLY A 30 -8.37 -1.01 -5.46
N GLU A 31 -9.02 -1.46 -6.54
CA GLU A 31 -9.11 -2.88 -6.92
C GLU A 31 -7.73 -3.55 -7.12
N TRP A 32 -6.69 -2.77 -7.44
CA TRP A 32 -5.33 -3.28 -7.62
C TRP A 32 -4.64 -3.70 -6.33
N PHE A 33 -5.17 -3.30 -5.16
CA PHE A 33 -4.61 -3.72 -3.87
C PHE A 33 -4.65 -5.25 -3.69
N GLU A 34 -5.69 -5.91 -4.23
CA GLU A 34 -5.78 -7.37 -4.17
C GLU A 34 -4.66 -8.05 -4.97
N VAL A 35 -4.26 -7.48 -6.11
CA VAL A 35 -3.12 -7.98 -6.91
C VAL A 35 -1.83 -7.91 -6.10
N LEU A 36 -1.59 -6.79 -5.40
CA LEU A 36 -0.43 -6.63 -4.51
C LEU A 36 -0.45 -7.69 -3.39
N ARG A 37 -1.61 -7.91 -2.77
CA ARG A 37 -1.79 -8.91 -1.71
C ARG A 37 -1.51 -10.33 -2.20
N LEU A 38 -2.00 -10.69 -3.39
CA LEU A 38 -1.76 -11.99 -4.00
C LEU A 38 -0.27 -12.21 -4.31
N ILE A 39 0.41 -11.20 -4.87
CA ILE A 39 1.86 -11.25 -5.12
C ILE A 39 2.63 -11.42 -3.81
N LYS A 40 2.32 -10.61 -2.78
CA LYS A 40 2.97 -10.71 -1.46
C LYS A 40 2.80 -12.09 -0.85
N LYS A 41 1.59 -12.66 -0.90
CA LYS A 41 1.29 -14.00 -0.38
C LYS A 41 2.04 -15.09 -1.15
N ALA A 42 2.18 -14.95 -2.47
CA ALA A 42 2.90 -15.91 -3.29
C ALA A 42 4.41 -15.93 -3.00
N ILE A 43 5.00 -14.75 -2.77
CA ILE A 43 6.45 -14.60 -2.55
C ILE A 43 6.84 -14.80 -1.07
N ASP A 44 6.01 -14.35 -0.14
CA ASP A 44 6.28 -14.36 1.30
C ASP A 44 5.07 -14.88 2.11
N PRO A 45 4.74 -16.17 1.98
CA PRO A 45 3.57 -16.77 2.63
C PRO A 45 3.66 -16.77 4.16
N LYS A 46 4.86 -16.58 4.72
CA LYS A 46 5.08 -16.49 6.18
C LYS A 46 5.10 -15.05 6.70
N GLY A 47 5.02 -14.05 5.81
CA GLY A 47 4.99 -12.65 6.18
C GLY A 47 6.26 -12.16 6.88
N ILE A 48 7.44 -12.68 6.52
CA ILE A 48 8.70 -12.35 7.20
C ILE A 48 9.23 -10.98 6.72
N MET A 49 9.06 -10.66 5.44
CA MET A 49 9.62 -9.45 4.84
C MET A 49 8.75 -8.23 5.14
N ASN A 50 9.24 -7.36 6.03
CA ASN A 50 8.64 -6.05 6.34
C ASN A 50 7.14 -6.07 6.72
N PRO A 51 6.75 -6.73 7.82
CA PRO A 51 5.36 -6.74 8.28
C PRO A 51 4.82 -5.32 8.54
N GLY A 52 3.58 -5.08 8.12
CA GLY A 52 2.83 -3.84 8.31
C GLY A 52 3.22 -2.71 7.33
N VAL A 53 4.07 -2.98 6.34
CA VAL A 53 4.47 -2.02 5.30
C VAL A 53 3.63 -2.28 4.06
N MET A 54 3.24 -1.23 3.33
CA MET A 54 2.32 -1.35 2.18
C MET A 54 0.93 -1.90 2.54
N GLY A 55 0.50 -1.76 3.79
CA GLY A 55 -0.84 -2.19 4.22
C GLY A 55 -1.01 -3.70 4.38
N LEU A 56 0.10 -4.46 4.39
CA LEU A 56 0.13 -5.94 4.46
C LEU A 56 0.95 -6.45 5.64
#